data_AF-A0A8B6H0Z0-F1
#
_entry.id   AF-A0A8B6H0Z0-F1
#
_cell.length_a   1.000
_cell.length_b   1.000
_cell.length_c   1.000
_cell.angle_alpha   90.00
_cell.angle_beta   90.00
_cell.angle_gamma   90.00
#
_symmetry.space_group_name_H-M   'P 1'
#
loop_
_entity.id
_entity.type
_entity.pdbx_description
1 polymer ?
#
loop_
_entity_poly.entity_id
_entity_poly.type
_entity_poly.pdbx_seq_one_letter_code
_entity_poly.pdbx_strand_id
1 'polypeptide(L)'
;MMGFCGNRDNALSVKEGVIRNECYIDVLNLVPHGIFSMFSLFILIVWNRSSLGNTEAKTWVHFRGHTVRWIVTLLLILNIIISLLEGIMAELADTDTINLHVIVPQCIALVGTLLSIIFYHNLEQWNSPKFLLSLILYWTSCVVLKVLKYISLDQNKVTSEHIRMWVTWIDIAIYLILLMTEIIFLFIQRYAFFSNPIPVRPSPDLGKSDYIFSHVNLMSKITCFWILSLLRQGYKHPLEQEHLGDLPESELSSTNYKKLKAAFEFEKSKAELKGEQPSFHKIYLRAFWPILALAGLLRLFGDMLAFVGPWCVEHVVAYAYKETKSRDLPVPSLTNQNASLYGYQDNLSNNFTFILNQMNSTQIIHYLTVSEFLQNGYVLCGVLFICTIVQLSLLQYHYFLVIREGIRVKTALQTIIYKKSLTISGLVISGGKMTIGSIMNHMTLDTLFIMMLFFLFHYIWAAPLQVMVAIILLYFKLGVSAVIGASIFILAAPLQYYIARQMSVQQKKVMSNADNRVKKCNEMIQSMRVIKLLAWEKICQKTINQSRKPELWALFRAAVFRIFFNFAGVAIPILGTMI
;
A
#
# COMPACT_ATOMS: atom_id res chain seq x y z
N MET A 1 20.75 5.02 41.47
CA MET A 1 20.65 3.58 41.18
C MET A 1 19.46 3.43 40.23
N MET A 2 19.62 2.91 39.02
CA MET A 2 18.50 2.78 38.06
C MET A 2 17.60 1.64 38.50
N GLY A 3 16.45 1.96 39.11
CA GLY A 3 15.44 0.98 39.50
C GLY A 3 14.47 0.69 38.35
N PHE A 4 14.15 -0.59 38.11
CA PHE A 4 13.18 -0.97 37.08
C PHE A 4 11.80 -0.29 37.29
N CYS A 5 11.35 -0.19 38.54
CA CYS A 5 10.10 0.46 38.94
C CYS A 5 10.27 1.95 39.32
N GLY A 6 11.42 2.57 39.03
CA GLY A 6 11.77 3.87 39.59
C GLY A 6 12.38 3.77 41.00
N ASN A 7 12.86 4.89 41.53
CA ASN A 7 13.63 4.95 42.79
C ASN A 7 12.82 5.55 43.96
N ARG A 8 11.48 5.56 43.86
CA ARG A 8 10.56 6.05 44.91
C ARG A 8 10.32 4.94 45.96
N ASP A 9 10.27 5.28 47.25
CA ASP A 9 10.23 4.32 48.38
C ASP A 9 9.07 3.30 48.35
N ASN A 10 7.98 3.62 47.64
CA ASN A 10 6.80 2.76 47.52
C ASN A 10 6.68 2.02 46.18
N ALA A 11 7.63 2.19 45.24
CA ALA A 11 7.54 1.66 43.88
C ALA A 11 7.45 0.11 43.81
N LEU A 12 8.11 -0.58 44.74
CA LEU A 12 8.09 -2.04 44.89
C LEU A 12 7.12 -2.53 45.97
N SER A 13 6.38 -1.64 46.63
CA SER A 13 5.47 -2.00 47.71
C SER A 13 4.26 -2.76 47.17
N VAL A 14 3.98 -3.92 47.76
CA VAL A 14 2.84 -4.78 47.39
C VAL A 14 1.77 -4.79 48.49
N LYS A 15 1.85 -3.87 49.46
CA LYS A 15 0.99 -3.82 50.64
C LYS A 15 -0.50 -3.62 50.30
N GLU A 16 -0.80 -2.96 49.19
CA GLU A 16 -2.18 -2.70 48.73
C GLU A 16 -2.70 -3.71 47.71
N GLY A 17 -1.96 -4.82 47.49
CA GLY A 17 -2.31 -5.89 46.58
C GLY A 17 -1.38 -5.98 45.36
N VAL A 18 -1.12 -7.21 44.92
CA VAL A 18 -0.22 -7.53 43.80
C VAL A 18 -0.69 -6.93 42.47
N ILE A 19 -2.01 -6.92 42.24
CA ILE A 19 -2.60 -6.43 40.99
C ILE A 19 -2.60 -4.90 40.93
N ARG A 20 -2.62 -4.23 42.08
CA ARG A 20 -2.65 -2.77 42.16
C ARG A 20 -1.29 -2.13 41.87
N ASN A 21 -0.20 -2.86 42.10
CA ASN A 21 1.14 -2.41 41.73
C ASN A 21 1.36 -2.59 40.22
N GLU A 22 1.33 -1.46 39.48
CA GLU A 22 1.48 -1.44 38.02
C GLU A 22 2.83 -2.02 37.57
N CYS A 23 3.93 -1.69 38.27
CA CYS A 23 5.25 -2.19 37.90
C CYS A 23 5.33 -3.72 37.97
N TYR A 24 4.71 -4.33 38.98
CA TYR A 24 4.67 -5.79 39.10
C TYR A 24 3.93 -6.44 37.91
N ILE A 25 2.82 -5.84 37.47
CA ILE A 25 2.08 -6.33 36.30
C ILE A 25 2.91 -6.14 35.01
N ASP A 26 3.69 -5.08 34.89
CA ASP A 26 4.58 -4.86 33.75
C ASP A 26 5.75 -5.84 33.72
N VAL A 27 6.31 -6.22 34.88
CA VAL A 27 7.26 -7.34 34.99
C VAL A 27 6.62 -8.64 34.54
N LEU A 28 5.38 -8.93 34.96
CA LEU A 28 4.69 -10.14 34.52
C LEU A 28 4.49 -10.16 33.00
N ASN A 29 4.09 -9.04 32.39
CA ASN A 29 3.92 -8.92 30.95
C ASN A 29 5.23 -9.20 30.17
N LEU A 30 6.40 -9.10 30.81
CA LEU A 30 7.68 -9.49 30.22
C LEU A 30 7.80 -11.01 29.95
N VAL A 31 7.19 -11.81 30.83
CA VAL A 31 7.45 -13.25 30.94
C VAL A 31 7.08 -14.01 29.67
N PRO A 32 5.88 -13.84 29.06
CA PRO A 32 5.51 -14.60 27.86
C PRO A 32 6.39 -14.23 26.68
N HIS A 33 6.71 -12.94 26.52
CA HIS A 33 7.58 -12.44 25.45
C HIS A 33 9.01 -12.95 25.59
N GLY A 34 9.57 -12.95 26.80
CA GLY A 34 10.91 -13.46 27.08
C GLY A 34 11.03 -14.98 26.84
N ILE A 35 10.10 -15.76 27.40
CA ILE A 35 10.08 -17.21 27.23
C ILE A 35 9.92 -17.58 25.75
N PHE A 36 8.96 -16.97 25.05
CA PHE A 36 8.73 -17.25 23.64
C PHE A 36 9.91 -16.82 22.77
N SER A 37 10.56 -15.69 23.07
CA SER A 37 11.73 -15.23 22.32
C SER A 37 12.90 -16.21 22.45
N MET A 38 13.19 -16.70 23.66
CA MET A 38 14.23 -17.72 23.88
C MET A 38 13.91 -19.04 23.18
N PHE A 39 12.66 -19.50 23.29
CA PHE A 39 12.21 -20.72 22.64
C PHE A 39 12.29 -20.62 21.11
N SER A 40 11.77 -19.54 20.52
CA SER A 40 11.75 -19.35 19.06
C SER A 40 13.16 -19.20 18.50
N LEU A 41 14.05 -18.44 19.16
CA LEU A 41 15.45 -18.32 18.75
C LEU A 41 16.18 -19.67 18.78
N PHE A 42 15.97 -20.46 19.83
CA PHE A 42 16.56 -21.80 19.92
C PHE A 42 16.14 -22.67 18.74
N ILE A 43 14.84 -22.74 18.43
CA ILE A 43 14.32 -23.54 17.32
C ILE A 43 14.84 -23.02 15.96
N LEU A 44 14.84 -21.69 15.75
CA LEU A 44 15.33 -21.08 14.51
C LEU A 44 16.83 -21.39 14.28
N ILE A 45 17.67 -21.31 15.32
CA ILE A 45 19.10 -21.60 15.21
C ILE A 45 19.35 -23.08 14.92
N VAL A 46 18.69 -23.98 15.67
CA VAL A 46 18.84 -25.44 15.49
C VAL A 46 18.43 -25.84 14.07
N TRP A 47 17.32 -25.30 13.57
CA TRP A 47 16.81 -25.68 12.26
C TRP A 47 17.61 -25.07 11.10
N ASN A 48 18.05 -23.81 11.21
CA ASN A 48 18.87 -23.18 10.18
C ASN A 48 20.25 -23.87 10.02
N ARG A 49 20.74 -24.53 11.07
CA ARG A 49 21.97 -25.35 11.01
C ARG A 49 21.71 -26.80 10.56
N SER A 50 20.46 -27.23 10.49
CA SER A 50 20.09 -28.57 10.03
C SER A 50 20.17 -28.68 8.51
N SER A 51 20.42 -29.88 7.99
CA SER A 51 20.32 -30.16 6.55
C SER A 51 18.91 -29.87 5.98
N LEU A 52 17.88 -29.91 6.84
CA LEU A 52 16.51 -29.50 6.53
C LEU A 52 16.30 -27.98 6.42
N GLY A 53 17.27 -27.15 6.80
CA GLY A 53 17.25 -25.70 6.60
C GLY A 53 17.59 -25.29 5.16
N ASN A 54 18.28 -26.16 4.41
CA ASN A 54 18.71 -25.93 3.03
C ASN A 54 17.78 -26.53 1.97
N THR A 55 16.65 -27.13 2.35
CA THR A 55 15.68 -27.63 1.36
C THR A 55 15.10 -26.47 0.56
N GLU A 56 15.28 -26.53 -0.76
CA GLU A 56 14.85 -25.52 -1.74
C GLU A 56 13.38 -25.12 -1.60
N ALA A 57 13.01 -23.98 -2.20
CA ALA A 57 11.68 -23.37 -2.22
C ALA A 57 10.50 -24.29 -2.57
N LYS A 58 10.73 -25.54 -3.01
CA LYS A 58 9.74 -26.57 -3.37
C LYS A 58 8.79 -26.95 -2.23
N THR A 59 9.13 -26.70 -0.97
CA THR A 59 8.28 -27.05 0.20
C THR A 59 7.43 -25.91 0.75
N TRP A 60 7.47 -24.71 0.16
CA TRP A 60 6.75 -23.56 0.71
C TRP A 60 5.23 -23.73 0.63
N VAL A 61 4.57 -23.46 1.75
CA VAL A 61 3.13 -23.57 1.88
C VAL A 61 2.59 -22.44 2.74
N HIS A 62 1.58 -21.71 2.25
CA HIS A 62 0.83 -20.80 3.09
C HIS A 62 -0.27 -21.52 3.85
N PHE A 63 -0.30 -21.33 5.17
CA PHE A 63 -1.40 -21.82 5.98
C PHE A 63 -2.67 -20.98 5.73
N ARG A 64 -3.84 -21.58 5.98
CA ARG A 64 -5.11 -20.84 5.86
C ARG A 64 -5.14 -19.73 6.91
N GLY A 65 -5.54 -18.53 6.50
CA GLY A 65 -5.48 -17.34 7.35
C GLY A 65 -4.16 -16.55 7.28
N HIS A 66 -3.17 -17.01 6.48
CA HIS A 66 -1.87 -16.34 6.31
C HIS A 66 -1.99 -14.81 6.16
N THR A 67 -2.78 -14.33 5.20
CA THR A 67 -2.90 -12.89 4.93
C THR A 67 -3.48 -12.13 6.13
N VAL A 68 -4.51 -12.68 6.79
CA VAL A 68 -5.12 -12.07 7.98
C VAL A 68 -4.08 -11.99 9.09
N ARG A 69 -3.34 -13.08 9.35
CA ARG A 69 -2.29 -13.11 10.35
C ARG A 69 -1.24 -12.03 10.11
N TRP A 70 -0.71 -11.91 8.89
CA TRP A 70 0.29 -10.89 8.57
C TRP A 70 -0.24 -9.47 8.80
N ILE A 71 -1.47 -9.16 8.34
CA ILE A 71 -2.09 -7.85 8.56
C ILE A 71 -2.22 -7.55 10.06
N VAL A 72 -2.75 -8.50 10.83
CA VAL A 72 -2.99 -8.32 12.27
C VAL A 72 -1.66 -8.19 13.03
N THR A 73 -0.60 -8.92 12.65
CA THR A 73 0.74 -8.74 13.25
C THR A 73 1.38 -7.40 12.89
N LEU A 74 1.13 -6.86 11.69
CA LEU A 74 1.61 -5.51 11.33
C LEU A 74 0.87 -4.43 12.13
N LEU A 75 -0.44 -4.60 12.35
CA LEU A 75 -1.22 -3.74 13.25
C LEU A 75 -0.74 -3.84 14.71
N LEU A 76 -0.35 -5.03 15.15
CA LEU A 76 0.23 -5.23 16.48
C LEU A 76 1.56 -4.47 16.62
N ILE A 77 2.46 -4.59 15.65
CA ILE A 77 3.74 -3.85 15.64
C ILE A 77 3.47 -2.34 15.69
N LEU A 78 2.49 -1.85 14.94
CA LEU A 78 2.09 -0.45 14.97
C LEU A 78 1.59 -0.03 16.37
N ASN A 79 0.72 -0.83 17.00
CA ASN A 79 0.22 -0.52 18.35
C ASN A 79 1.33 -0.55 19.40
N ILE A 80 2.28 -1.48 19.30
CA ILE A 80 3.46 -1.54 20.18
C ILE A 80 4.34 -0.30 19.98
N ILE A 81 4.52 0.18 18.74
CA ILE A 81 5.27 1.43 18.49
C ILE A 81 4.55 2.62 19.14
N ILE A 82 3.22 2.71 19.05
CA ILE A 82 2.44 3.75 19.73
C ILE A 82 2.60 3.64 21.25
N SER A 83 2.56 2.43 21.80
CA SER A 83 2.81 2.15 23.22
C SER A 83 4.20 2.61 23.66
N LEU A 84 5.21 2.35 22.83
CA LEU A 84 6.59 2.73 23.10
C LEU A 84 6.76 4.26 23.07
N LEU A 85 6.14 4.94 22.11
CA LEU A 85 6.14 6.40 22.04
C LEU A 85 5.43 7.02 23.25
N GLU A 86 4.32 6.43 23.70
CA GLU A 86 3.62 6.84 24.92
C GLU A 86 4.52 6.67 26.14
N GLY A 87 5.17 5.51 26.28
CA GLY A 87 6.08 5.25 27.39
C GLY A 87 7.30 6.17 27.43
N ILE A 88 7.90 6.48 26.28
CA ILE A 88 9.03 7.41 26.19
C ILE A 88 8.60 8.83 26.59
N MET A 89 7.39 9.26 26.21
CA MET A 89 6.90 10.59 26.57
C MET A 89 6.47 10.69 28.03
N ALA A 90 5.82 9.65 28.56
CA ALA A 90 5.48 9.57 29.98
C ALA A 90 6.74 9.65 30.86
N GLU A 91 7.81 8.99 30.41
CA GLU A 91 9.12 9.06 31.06
C GLU A 91 9.75 10.46 30.96
N LEU A 92 9.72 11.09 29.78
CA LEU A 92 10.28 12.44 29.60
C LEU A 92 9.53 13.50 30.44
N ALA A 93 8.26 13.23 30.78
CA ALA A 93 7.45 14.09 31.63
C ALA A 93 7.74 13.91 33.14
N ASP A 94 8.30 12.77 33.57
CA ASP A 94 8.66 12.54 34.97
C ASP A 94 10.10 13.02 35.25
N THR A 95 10.24 14.09 36.03
CA THR A 95 11.54 14.72 36.30
C THR A 95 12.33 14.04 37.42
N ASP A 96 11.70 13.18 38.21
CA ASP A 96 12.27 12.76 39.50
C ASP A 96 12.95 11.39 39.44
N THR A 97 12.45 10.45 38.63
CA THR A 97 12.94 9.08 38.57
C THR A 97 12.83 8.46 37.20
N ILE A 98 13.77 7.56 36.87
CA ILE A 98 13.73 6.81 35.62
C ILE A 98 12.84 5.57 35.77
N ASN A 99 11.74 5.47 35.01
CA ASN A 99 10.75 4.39 35.09
C ASN A 99 10.89 3.39 33.93
N LEU A 100 11.89 2.51 33.99
CA LEU A 100 12.14 1.53 32.91
C LEU A 100 10.98 0.56 32.66
N HIS A 101 10.15 0.28 33.67
CA HIS A 101 9.01 -0.64 33.56
C HIS A 101 7.97 -0.25 32.50
N VAL A 102 7.91 1.02 32.09
CA VAL A 102 6.98 1.46 31.03
C VAL A 102 7.54 1.14 29.63
N ILE A 103 8.87 1.22 29.46
CA ILE A 103 9.54 1.10 28.16
C ILE A 103 9.97 -0.36 27.88
N VAL A 104 10.58 -1.02 28.87
CA VAL A 104 11.23 -2.33 28.69
C VAL A 104 10.25 -3.43 28.24
N PRO A 105 9.04 -3.58 28.82
CA PRO A 105 8.07 -4.56 28.37
C PRO A 105 7.65 -4.33 26.92
N GLN A 106 7.53 -3.07 26.47
CA GLN A 106 7.15 -2.75 25.10
C GLN A 106 8.27 -3.10 24.11
N CYS A 107 9.53 -2.83 24.45
CA CYS A 107 10.68 -3.25 23.67
C CYS A 107 10.75 -4.78 23.52
N ILE A 108 10.53 -5.51 24.62
CA ILE A 108 10.56 -6.97 24.60
C ILE A 108 9.31 -7.55 23.89
N ALA A 109 8.15 -6.91 24.01
CA ALA A 109 6.97 -7.24 23.23
C ALA A 109 7.19 -7.05 21.72
N LEU A 110 7.91 -6.00 21.32
CA LEU A 110 8.30 -5.77 19.92
C LEU A 110 9.20 -6.90 19.41
N VAL A 111 10.23 -7.27 20.18
CA VAL A 111 11.14 -8.39 19.84
C VAL A 111 10.36 -9.70 19.76
N GLY A 112 9.51 -10.00 20.75
CA GLY A 112 8.69 -11.21 20.76
C GLY A 112 7.72 -11.27 19.57
N THR A 113 7.14 -10.13 19.18
CA THR A 113 6.25 -10.02 18.01
C THR A 113 7.02 -10.21 16.70
N LEU A 114 8.18 -9.60 16.53
CA LEU A 114 9.05 -9.78 15.36
C LEU A 114 9.53 -11.24 15.25
N LEU A 115 9.92 -11.86 16.36
CA LEU A 115 10.27 -13.27 16.39
C LEU A 115 9.07 -14.15 16.07
N SER A 116 7.84 -13.79 16.50
CA SER A 116 6.64 -14.57 16.22
C SER A 116 6.31 -14.64 14.73
N ILE A 117 6.54 -13.55 13.98
CA ILE A 117 6.29 -13.52 12.54
C ILE A 117 7.41 -14.20 11.75
N ILE A 118 8.67 -14.05 12.18
CA ILE A 118 9.82 -14.76 11.60
C ILE A 118 9.68 -16.27 11.84
N PHE A 119 9.33 -16.66 13.07
CA PHE A 119 9.09 -18.04 13.45
C PHE A 119 7.98 -18.65 12.59
N TYR A 120 6.84 -17.97 12.46
CA TYR A 120 5.75 -18.40 11.60
C TYR A 120 6.15 -18.54 10.13
N HIS A 121 6.89 -17.57 9.57
CA HIS A 121 7.36 -17.64 8.20
C HIS A 121 8.22 -18.88 7.96
N ASN A 122 9.14 -19.19 8.88
CA ASN A 122 9.97 -20.39 8.80
C ASN A 122 9.12 -21.67 8.94
N LEU A 123 8.10 -21.69 9.82
CA LEU A 123 7.19 -22.84 9.93
C LEU A 123 6.41 -23.12 8.63
N GLU A 124 6.04 -22.08 7.89
CA GLU A 124 5.44 -22.21 6.55
C GLU A 124 6.41 -22.80 5.51
N GLN A 125 7.69 -22.44 5.61
CA GLN A 125 8.73 -23.00 4.72
C GLN A 125 9.02 -24.47 5.04
N TRP A 126 9.01 -24.83 6.33
CA TRP A 126 9.28 -26.18 6.81
C TRP A 126 8.06 -27.10 6.80
N ASN A 127 6.88 -26.57 6.45
CA ASN A 127 5.59 -27.28 6.45
C ASN A 127 5.36 -28.11 7.73
N SER A 128 5.67 -27.52 8.90
CA SER A 128 5.66 -28.21 10.20
C SER A 128 4.65 -27.60 11.18
N PRO A 129 3.33 -27.85 10.98
CA PRO A 129 2.27 -27.14 11.70
C PRO A 129 2.22 -27.46 13.21
N LYS A 130 2.77 -28.59 13.67
CA LYS A 130 2.77 -28.96 15.11
C LYS A 130 3.40 -27.90 16.00
N PHE A 131 4.42 -27.19 15.51
CA PHE A 131 5.08 -26.12 16.26
C PHE A 131 4.20 -24.88 16.47
N LEU A 132 3.09 -24.72 15.73
CA LEU A 132 2.14 -23.62 15.95
C LEU A 132 1.44 -23.71 17.32
N LEU A 133 1.46 -24.87 17.99
CA LEU A 133 0.96 -24.99 19.37
C LEU A 133 1.68 -24.03 20.34
N SER A 134 2.97 -23.74 20.11
CA SER A 134 3.71 -22.79 20.95
C SER A 134 3.15 -21.37 20.82
N LEU A 135 2.67 -21.00 19.64
CA LEU A 135 2.04 -19.70 19.39
C LEU A 135 0.67 -19.59 20.04
N ILE A 136 -0.11 -20.67 20.10
CA ILE A 136 -1.39 -20.69 20.84
C ILE A 136 -1.15 -20.43 22.32
N LEU A 137 -0.17 -21.11 22.92
CA LEU A 137 0.20 -20.91 24.33
C LEU A 137 0.70 -19.48 24.58
N TYR A 138 1.53 -18.96 23.67
CA TYR A 138 2.05 -17.60 23.74
C TYR A 138 0.92 -16.55 23.70
N TRP A 139 0.05 -16.59 22.69
CA TRP A 139 -1.04 -15.61 22.56
C TRP A 139 -2.04 -15.71 23.71
N THR A 140 -2.35 -16.92 24.18
CA THR A 140 -3.22 -17.11 25.35
C THR A 140 -2.62 -16.44 26.59
N SER A 141 -1.32 -16.63 26.83
CA SER A 141 -0.61 -15.99 27.94
C SER A 141 -0.60 -14.47 27.83
N CYS A 142 -0.33 -13.92 26.63
CA CYS A 142 -0.39 -12.48 26.37
C CYS A 142 -1.78 -11.88 26.61
N VAL A 143 -2.87 -12.57 26.22
CA VAL A 143 -4.24 -12.13 26.50
C VAL A 143 -4.48 -12.04 28.01
N VAL A 144 -4.13 -13.09 28.76
CA VAL A 144 -4.34 -13.12 30.21
C VAL A 144 -3.59 -11.98 30.91
N LEU A 145 -2.31 -11.77 30.60
CA LEU A 145 -1.51 -10.73 31.26
C LEU A 145 -1.90 -9.31 30.86
N LYS A 146 -2.35 -9.07 29.61
CA LYS A 146 -2.91 -7.77 29.23
C LYS A 146 -4.27 -7.50 29.86
N VAL A 147 -5.11 -8.52 30.05
CA VAL A 147 -6.36 -8.38 30.82
C VAL A 147 -6.05 -8.03 32.28
N LEU A 148 -5.03 -8.63 32.89
CA LEU A 148 -4.57 -8.23 34.23
C LEU A 148 -4.05 -6.78 34.26
N LYS A 149 -3.32 -6.34 33.22
CA LYS A 149 -2.90 -4.94 33.06
C LYS A 149 -4.09 -3.99 32.98
N TYR A 150 -5.12 -4.34 32.21
CA TYR A 150 -6.36 -3.57 32.14
C TYR A 150 -7.03 -3.42 33.52
N ILE A 151 -7.18 -4.52 34.27
CA ILE A 151 -7.76 -4.49 35.63
C ILE A 151 -6.93 -3.61 36.57
N SER A 152 -5.59 -3.67 36.47
CA SER A 152 -4.69 -2.83 37.24
C SER A 152 -4.87 -1.33 36.94
N LEU A 153 -4.99 -0.97 35.66
CA LEU A 153 -5.25 0.41 35.22
C LEU A 153 -6.61 0.93 35.73
N ASP A 154 -7.64 0.09 35.69
CA ASP A 154 -8.98 0.41 36.19
C ASP A 154 -8.97 0.65 37.72
N GLN A 155 -8.30 -0.21 38.48
CA GLN A 155 -8.13 -0.06 39.93
C GLN A 155 -7.35 1.22 40.32
N ASN A 156 -6.42 1.64 39.46
CA ASN A 156 -5.66 2.88 39.62
C ASN A 156 -6.41 4.13 39.10
N LYS A 157 -7.70 4.00 38.78
CA LYS A 157 -8.59 5.06 38.31
C LYS A 157 -8.14 5.74 37.01
N VAL A 158 -7.44 5.00 36.14
CA VAL A 158 -7.06 5.48 34.81
C VAL A 158 -8.29 5.43 33.90
N THR A 159 -8.79 6.60 33.52
CA THR A 159 -9.99 6.77 32.68
C THR A 159 -9.70 6.62 31.18
N SER A 160 -10.76 6.58 30.36
CA SER A 160 -10.70 6.57 28.89
C SER A 160 -10.09 7.83 28.26
N GLU A 161 -9.76 8.84 29.07
CA GLU A 161 -9.07 10.06 28.64
C GLU A 161 -7.57 9.80 28.38
N HIS A 162 -7.02 8.76 29.00
CA HIS A 162 -5.61 8.39 28.90
C HIS A 162 -5.36 7.41 27.75
N ILE A 163 -4.30 7.66 26.98
CA ILE A 163 -3.98 6.84 25.80
C ILE A 163 -3.59 5.39 26.15
N ARG A 164 -2.95 5.18 27.31
CA ARG A 164 -2.51 3.86 27.79
C ARG A 164 -3.66 2.86 27.90
N MET A 165 -4.87 3.34 28.22
CA MET A 165 -6.07 2.52 28.27
C MET A 165 -6.46 2.02 26.87
N TRP A 166 -6.55 2.91 25.89
CA TRP A 166 -6.89 2.56 24.50
C TRP A 166 -5.90 1.60 23.87
N VAL A 167 -4.61 1.86 24.05
CA VAL A 167 -3.53 1.01 23.54
C VAL A 167 -3.61 -0.41 24.14
N THR A 168 -3.92 -0.53 25.44
CA THR A 168 -4.12 -1.82 26.11
C THR A 168 -5.35 -2.57 25.60
N TRP A 169 -6.45 -1.87 25.34
CA TRP A 169 -7.65 -2.47 24.73
C TRP A 169 -7.39 -2.98 23.31
N ILE A 170 -6.66 -2.20 22.52
CA ILE A 170 -6.26 -2.58 21.16
C ILE A 170 -5.34 -3.81 21.19
N ASP A 171 -4.38 -3.87 22.12
CA ASP A 171 -3.52 -5.06 22.32
C ASP A 171 -4.37 -6.31 22.62
N ILE A 172 -5.31 -6.23 23.56
CA ILE A 172 -6.18 -7.35 23.93
C ILE A 172 -6.98 -7.81 22.70
N ALA A 173 -7.59 -6.89 21.97
CA ALA A 173 -8.37 -7.20 20.76
C ALA A 173 -7.50 -7.88 19.68
N ILE A 174 -6.30 -7.36 19.45
CA ILE A 174 -5.35 -7.92 18.46
C ILE A 174 -4.88 -9.31 18.88
N TYR A 175 -4.51 -9.51 20.14
CA TYR A 175 -4.10 -10.83 20.65
C TYR A 175 -5.22 -11.86 20.57
N LEU A 176 -6.47 -11.46 20.83
CA LEU A 176 -7.64 -12.32 20.66
C LEU A 176 -7.84 -12.69 19.19
N ILE A 177 -7.70 -11.75 18.24
CA ILE A 177 -7.80 -12.05 16.81
C ILE A 177 -6.70 -13.02 16.39
N LEU A 178 -5.45 -12.82 16.84
CA LEU A 178 -4.34 -13.75 16.55
C LEU A 178 -4.60 -15.13 17.13
N LEU A 179 -5.03 -15.22 18.39
CA LEU A 179 -5.41 -16.48 19.02
C LEU A 179 -6.54 -17.18 18.25
N MET A 180 -7.57 -16.44 17.85
CA MET A 180 -8.67 -16.97 17.04
C MET A 180 -8.18 -17.49 15.69
N THR A 181 -7.25 -16.80 15.01
CA THR A 181 -6.68 -17.30 13.75
C THR A 181 -5.93 -18.63 13.94
N GLU A 182 -5.18 -18.80 15.04
CA GLU A 182 -4.49 -20.06 15.32
C GLU A 182 -5.46 -21.19 15.64
N ILE A 183 -6.50 -20.91 16.45
CA ILE A 183 -7.52 -21.89 16.81
C ILE A 183 -8.30 -22.34 15.57
N ILE A 184 -8.71 -21.41 14.71
CA ILE A 184 -9.39 -21.72 13.45
C ILE A 184 -8.50 -22.61 12.58
N PHE A 185 -7.21 -22.30 12.46
CA PHE A 185 -6.28 -23.13 11.70
C PHE A 185 -6.12 -24.54 12.29
N LEU A 186 -6.02 -24.66 13.62
CA LEU A 186 -5.96 -25.95 14.33
C LEU A 186 -7.19 -26.82 14.01
N PHE A 187 -8.40 -26.26 14.04
CA PHE A 187 -9.61 -27.02 13.72
C PHE A 187 -9.75 -27.38 12.25
N ILE A 188 -9.33 -26.49 11.34
CA ILE A 188 -9.40 -26.74 9.89
C ILE A 188 -8.40 -27.82 9.49
N GLN A 189 -7.14 -27.72 9.93
CA GLN A 189 -6.07 -28.60 9.48
C GLN A 189 -5.92 -29.85 10.36
N ARG A 190 -6.48 -29.83 11.58
CA ARG A 190 -6.49 -30.94 12.54
C ARG A 190 -5.09 -31.49 12.85
N TYR A 191 -4.09 -30.62 12.85
CA TYR A 191 -2.69 -31.02 12.92
C TYR A 191 -2.24 -31.48 14.32
N ALA A 192 -3.02 -31.15 15.36
CA ALA A 192 -2.78 -31.50 16.76
C ALA A 192 -4.08 -31.96 17.43
N PHE A 193 -3.99 -32.94 18.34
CA PHE A 193 -5.11 -33.50 19.11
C PHE A 193 -6.21 -34.23 18.32
N PHE A 194 -6.02 -34.47 17.02
CA PHE A 194 -6.94 -35.27 16.20
C PHE A 194 -6.22 -36.48 15.58
N SER A 195 -6.94 -37.60 15.43
CA SER A 195 -6.40 -38.84 14.88
C SER A 195 -6.05 -38.75 13.38
N ASN A 196 -6.75 -37.90 12.62
CA ASN A 196 -6.60 -37.77 11.16
C ASN A 196 -6.21 -36.33 10.77
N PRO A 197 -4.90 -36.00 10.75
CA PRO A 197 -4.43 -34.69 10.30
C PRO A 197 -4.56 -34.56 8.79
N ILE A 198 -5.00 -33.39 8.32
CA ILE A 198 -5.01 -33.07 6.89
C ILE A 198 -3.62 -32.51 6.55
N PRO A 199 -2.84 -33.07 5.62
CA PRO A 199 -1.55 -32.49 5.24
C PRO A 199 -1.75 -31.28 4.32
N VAL A 200 -1.00 -30.20 4.54
CA VAL A 200 -0.95 -29.09 3.59
C VAL A 200 0.09 -29.43 2.52
N ARG A 201 -0.32 -29.40 1.24
CA ARG A 201 0.56 -29.73 0.11
C ARG A 201 1.03 -28.46 -0.60
N PRO A 202 2.29 -28.39 -1.06
CA PRO A 202 2.78 -27.27 -1.86
C PRO A 202 2.09 -27.20 -3.23
N SER A 203 2.05 -26.01 -3.82
CA SER A 203 1.50 -25.83 -5.17
C SER A 203 2.36 -26.60 -6.18
N PRO A 204 1.77 -27.25 -7.19
CA PRO A 204 2.52 -27.91 -8.25
C PRO A 204 3.35 -26.95 -9.11
N ASP A 205 3.12 -25.64 -9.00
CA ASP A 205 3.87 -24.59 -9.69
C ASP A 205 5.24 -24.30 -9.04
N LEU A 206 5.40 -24.60 -7.73
CA LEU A 206 6.66 -24.32 -7.02
C LEU A 206 7.77 -25.23 -7.56
N GLY A 207 8.84 -24.62 -8.04
CA GLY A 207 9.97 -25.32 -8.67
C GLY A 207 9.83 -25.55 -10.18
N LYS A 208 8.70 -25.16 -10.79
CA LYS A 208 8.54 -25.10 -12.26
C LYS A 208 8.57 -23.65 -12.77
N SER A 209 8.01 -22.74 -12.00
CA SER A 209 7.92 -21.31 -12.34
C SER A 209 8.82 -20.50 -11.43
N ASP A 210 9.62 -19.60 -12.01
CA ASP A 210 10.38 -18.58 -11.27
C ASP A 210 9.49 -17.41 -10.83
N TYR A 211 8.28 -17.30 -11.40
CA TYR A 211 7.27 -16.33 -10.99
C TYR A 211 6.51 -16.82 -9.74
N ILE A 212 7.02 -16.46 -8.57
CA ILE A 212 6.52 -16.92 -7.26
C ILE A 212 5.58 -15.92 -6.55
N PHE A 213 5.08 -14.89 -7.23
CA PHE A 213 4.29 -13.81 -6.61
C PHE A 213 3.13 -14.31 -5.74
N SER A 214 2.39 -15.32 -6.21
CA SER A 214 1.22 -15.83 -5.48
C SER A 214 1.60 -16.54 -4.17
N HIS A 215 2.81 -17.08 -4.10
CA HIS A 215 3.31 -17.97 -3.06
C HIS A 215 4.27 -17.30 -2.07
N VAL A 216 4.54 -16.00 -2.23
CA VAL A 216 5.32 -15.24 -1.26
C VAL A 216 4.45 -14.58 -0.19
N ASN A 217 5.05 -14.32 0.96
CA ASN A 217 4.38 -13.69 2.09
C ASN A 217 3.89 -12.27 1.76
N LEU A 218 2.97 -11.75 2.59
CA LEU A 218 2.38 -10.43 2.37
C LEU A 218 3.42 -9.32 2.27
N MET A 219 4.47 -9.34 3.11
CA MET A 219 5.51 -8.32 3.09
C MET A 219 6.28 -8.29 1.76
N SER A 220 6.62 -9.47 1.22
CA SER A 220 7.27 -9.61 -0.07
C SER A 220 6.34 -9.22 -1.22
N LYS A 221 5.02 -9.44 -1.09
CA LYS A 221 4.02 -8.94 -2.06
C LYS A 221 3.97 -7.42 -2.10
N ILE A 222 4.02 -6.75 -0.95
CA ILE A 222 3.93 -5.28 -0.85
C ILE A 222 5.24 -4.63 -1.31
N THR A 223 6.38 -5.16 -0.88
CA THR A 223 7.71 -4.58 -1.18
C THR A 223 8.30 -5.06 -2.51
N CYS A 224 7.62 -5.99 -3.19
CA CYS A 224 8.13 -6.71 -4.36
C CYS A 224 9.48 -7.40 -4.12
N PHE A 225 9.79 -7.80 -2.88
CA PHE A 225 11.11 -8.37 -2.53
C PHE A 225 11.45 -9.63 -3.32
N TRP A 226 10.44 -10.43 -3.71
CA TRP A 226 10.62 -11.64 -4.51
C TRP A 226 11.26 -11.43 -5.88
N ILE A 227 11.17 -10.23 -6.47
CA ILE A 227 11.80 -9.94 -7.78
C ILE A 227 13.30 -9.63 -7.64
N LEU A 228 13.78 -9.40 -6.41
CA LEU A 228 15.14 -8.95 -6.17
C LEU A 228 16.20 -9.96 -6.63
N SER A 229 15.89 -11.26 -6.57
CA SER A 229 16.77 -12.31 -7.12
C SER A 229 16.98 -12.14 -8.62
N LEU A 230 15.89 -11.96 -9.38
CA LEU A 230 15.93 -11.74 -10.83
C LEU A 230 16.64 -10.44 -11.19
N LEU A 231 16.37 -9.35 -10.46
CA LEU A 231 17.05 -8.06 -10.67
C LEU A 231 18.56 -8.16 -10.42
N ARG A 232 18.98 -8.88 -9.38
CA ARG A 232 20.41 -9.14 -9.10
C ARG A 232 21.06 -9.98 -10.19
N GLN A 233 20.33 -10.95 -10.76
CA GLN A 233 20.82 -11.74 -11.88
C GLN A 233 20.99 -10.88 -13.14
N GLY A 234 20.01 -10.04 -13.46
CA GLY A 234 20.05 -9.09 -14.57
C GLY A 234 21.16 -8.03 -14.46
N TYR A 235 21.61 -7.73 -13.24
CA TYR A 235 22.77 -6.87 -13.01
C TYR A 235 24.09 -7.56 -13.37
N LYS A 236 24.19 -8.88 -13.17
CA LYS A 236 25.41 -9.66 -13.45
C LYS A 236 25.49 -10.10 -14.90
N HIS A 237 24.37 -10.53 -15.47
CA HIS A 237 24.27 -11.07 -16.81
C HIS A 237 23.02 -10.51 -17.51
N PRO A 238 23.07 -10.26 -18.83
CA PRO A 238 21.88 -9.91 -19.59
C PRO A 238 20.79 -10.99 -19.42
N LEU A 239 19.55 -10.57 -19.14
CA LEU A 239 18.44 -11.50 -18.98
C LEU A 239 18.00 -12.05 -20.33
N GLU A 240 18.01 -13.38 -20.45
CA GLU A 240 17.43 -14.12 -21.57
C GLU A 240 16.07 -14.73 -21.18
N GLN A 241 15.29 -15.15 -22.18
CA GLN A 241 13.93 -15.69 -21.97
C GLN A 241 13.91 -16.91 -21.04
N GLU A 242 14.97 -17.72 -21.06
CA GLU A 242 15.14 -18.88 -20.18
C GLU A 242 15.21 -18.52 -18.68
N HIS A 243 15.70 -17.32 -18.34
CA HIS A 243 15.84 -16.86 -16.96
C HIS A 243 14.52 -16.38 -16.32
N LEU A 244 13.46 -16.21 -17.11
CA LEU A 244 12.16 -15.74 -16.61
C LEU A 244 11.28 -16.88 -16.09
N GLY A 245 11.62 -18.12 -16.45
CA GLY A 245 10.86 -19.31 -16.13
C GLY A 245 9.46 -19.37 -16.76
N ASP A 246 8.75 -20.45 -16.49
CA ASP A 246 7.35 -20.59 -16.90
C ASP A 246 6.43 -19.74 -16.01
N LEU A 247 5.21 -19.48 -16.48
CA LEU A 247 4.16 -18.85 -15.68
C LEU A 247 3.35 -19.90 -14.90
N PRO A 248 2.86 -19.59 -13.68
CA PRO A 248 2.02 -20.51 -12.93
C PRO A 248 0.66 -20.71 -13.59
N GLU A 249 -0.04 -21.80 -13.26
CA GLU A 249 -1.30 -22.17 -13.93
C GLU A 249 -2.37 -21.06 -13.89
N SER A 250 -2.39 -20.28 -12.81
CA SER A 250 -3.30 -19.14 -12.63
C SER A 250 -3.09 -17.97 -13.61
N GLU A 251 -1.88 -17.83 -14.15
CA GLU A 251 -1.52 -16.76 -15.09
C GLU A 251 -1.56 -17.22 -16.55
N LEU A 252 -1.75 -18.52 -16.81
CA LEU A 252 -1.82 -19.06 -18.16
C LEU A 252 -3.00 -18.49 -18.96
N SER A 253 -2.78 -18.32 -20.26
CA SER A 253 -3.81 -17.87 -21.20
C SER A 253 -5.00 -18.83 -21.26
N SER A 254 -4.77 -20.14 -21.13
CA SER A 254 -5.81 -21.18 -21.16
C SER A 254 -6.79 -21.04 -19.99
N THR A 255 -6.29 -20.79 -18.78
CA THR A 255 -7.08 -20.59 -17.56
C THR A 255 -7.90 -19.31 -17.66
N ASN A 256 -7.25 -18.19 -18.01
CA ASN A 256 -7.91 -16.89 -18.15
C ASN A 256 -8.93 -16.86 -19.30
N TYR A 257 -8.62 -17.55 -20.41
CA TYR A 257 -9.55 -17.80 -21.52
C TYR A 257 -10.81 -18.53 -21.05
N LYS A 258 -10.67 -19.64 -20.32
CA LYS A 258 -11.82 -20.42 -19.80
C LYS A 258 -12.72 -19.54 -18.91
N LYS A 259 -12.10 -18.75 -18.03
CA LYS A 259 -12.82 -17.84 -17.12
C LYS A 259 -13.61 -16.76 -17.89
N LEU A 260 -12.96 -16.09 -18.85
CA LEU A 260 -13.62 -15.04 -19.64
C LEU A 260 -14.69 -15.63 -20.58
N LYS A 261 -14.44 -16.80 -21.16
CA LYS A 261 -15.40 -17.51 -22.02
C LYS A 261 -16.67 -17.89 -21.27
N ALA A 262 -16.54 -18.42 -20.04
CA ALA A 262 -17.70 -18.76 -19.21
C ALA A 262 -18.54 -17.52 -18.89
N ALA A 263 -17.91 -16.38 -18.59
CA ALA A 263 -18.62 -15.11 -18.38
C ALA A 263 -19.29 -14.60 -19.66
N PHE A 264 -18.64 -14.76 -20.82
CA PHE A 264 -19.18 -14.39 -22.12
C PHE A 264 -20.40 -15.25 -22.51
N GLU A 265 -20.31 -16.57 -22.38
CA GLU A 265 -21.41 -17.51 -22.69
C GLU A 265 -22.63 -17.24 -21.79
N PHE A 266 -22.41 -16.95 -20.51
CA PHE A 266 -23.47 -16.56 -19.60
C PHE A 266 -24.18 -15.28 -20.06
N GLU A 267 -23.45 -14.20 -20.35
CA GLU A 267 -24.08 -12.95 -20.78
C GLU A 267 -24.74 -13.09 -22.15
N LYS A 268 -24.14 -13.88 -23.05
CA LYS A 268 -24.72 -14.18 -24.36
C LYS A 268 -26.09 -14.84 -24.24
N SER A 269 -26.22 -15.89 -23.43
CA SER A 269 -27.52 -16.55 -23.23
C SER A 269 -28.59 -15.60 -22.65
N LYS A 270 -28.19 -14.72 -21.72
CA LYS A 270 -29.08 -13.70 -21.14
C LYS A 270 -29.49 -12.63 -22.15
N ALA A 271 -28.58 -12.23 -23.03
CA ALA A 271 -28.84 -11.24 -24.07
C ALA A 271 -29.75 -11.81 -25.17
N GLU A 272 -29.54 -13.08 -25.55
CA GLU A 272 -30.40 -13.82 -26.50
C GLU A 272 -31.85 -13.91 -26.00
N LEU A 273 -32.07 -14.19 -24.71
CA LEU A 273 -33.41 -14.19 -24.10
C LEU A 273 -34.10 -12.81 -24.15
N LYS A 274 -33.33 -11.73 -24.25
CA LYS A 274 -33.83 -10.35 -24.31
C LYS A 274 -33.89 -9.78 -25.73
N GLY A 275 -33.40 -10.52 -26.73
CA GLY A 275 -33.18 -9.98 -28.07
C GLY A 275 -32.13 -8.85 -28.14
N GLU A 276 -31.25 -8.77 -27.15
CA GLU A 276 -30.21 -7.74 -27.04
C GLU A 276 -28.83 -8.28 -27.47
N GLN A 277 -27.89 -7.38 -27.76
CA GLN A 277 -26.49 -7.75 -27.97
C GLN A 277 -25.77 -7.92 -26.62
N PRO A 278 -24.85 -8.90 -26.47
CA PRO A 278 -24.12 -9.10 -25.22
C PRO A 278 -23.22 -7.89 -24.91
N SER A 279 -23.30 -7.39 -23.68
CA SER A 279 -22.49 -6.26 -23.24
C SER A 279 -21.13 -6.72 -22.70
N PHE A 280 -20.05 -6.30 -23.36
CA PHE A 280 -18.68 -6.58 -22.91
C PHE A 280 -18.36 -6.01 -21.52
N HIS A 281 -18.92 -4.85 -21.16
CA HIS A 281 -18.71 -4.25 -19.83
C HIS A 281 -19.21 -5.18 -18.70
N LYS A 282 -20.40 -5.77 -18.87
CA LYS A 282 -20.96 -6.73 -17.91
C LYS A 282 -20.14 -8.00 -17.82
N ILE A 283 -19.59 -8.46 -18.94
CA ILE A 283 -18.72 -9.65 -19.01
C ILE A 283 -17.43 -9.41 -18.23
N TYR A 284 -16.75 -8.28 -18.45
CA TYR A 284 -15.54 -7.92 -17.73
C TYR A 284 -15.78 -7.77 -16.23
N LEU A 285 -16.84 -7.05 -15.84
CA LEU A 285 -17.19 -6.91 -14.43
C LEU A 285 -17.48 -8.28 -13.81
N ARG A 286 -18.29 -9.13 -14.45
CA ARG A 286 -18.59 -10.46 -13.92
C ARG A 286 -17.34 -11.34 -13.76
N ALA A 287 -16.40 -11.27 -14.68
CA ALA A 287 -15.18 -12.08 -14.63
C ALA A 287 -14.16 -11.58 -13.59
N PHE A 288 -14.06 -10.27 -13.35
CA PHE A 288 -12.93 -9.68 -12.60
C PHE A 288 -13.33 -8.79 -11.40
N TRP A 289 -14.62 -8.65 -11.08
CA TRP A 289 -15.07 -7.72 -10.03
C TRP A 289 -14.44 -7.89 -8.65
N PRO A 290 -14.13 -9.10 -8.10
CA PRO A 290 -13.67 -9.18 -6.71
C PRO A 290 -12.31 -8.51 -6.53
N ILE A 291 -11.44 -8.67 -7.53
CA ILE A 291 -10.08 -8.12 -7.51
C ILE A 291 -10.13 -6.62 -7.84
N LEU A 292 -11.01 -6.20 -8.76
CA LEU A 292 -11.25 -4.78 -9.04
C LEU A 292 -11.84 -4.05 -7.82
N ALA A 293 -12.76 -4.67 -7.09
CA ALA A 293 -13.32 -4.09 -5.87
C ALA A 293 -12.25 -3.94 -4.79
N LEU A 294 -11.43 -4.98 -4.56
CA LEU A 294 -10.29 -4.90 -3.65
C LEU A 294 -9.31 -3.79 -4.06
N ALA A 295 -8.93 -3.74 -5.34
CA ALA A 295 -8.07 -2.68 -5.86
C ALA A 295 -8.68 -1.29 -5.64
N GLY A 296 -9.99 -1.14 -5.83
CA GLY A 296 -10.69 0.11 -5.57
C GLY A 296 -10.66 0.53 -4.10
N LEU A 297 -10.86 -0.42 -3.17
CA LEU A 297 -10.75 -0.14 -1.73
C LEU A 297 -9.34 0.30 -1.35
N LEU A 298 -8.31 -0.39 -1.86
CA LEU A 298 -6.91 -0.02 -1.63
C LEU A 298 -6.60 1.38 -2.15
N ARG A 299 -7.14 1.74 -3.33
CA ARG A 299 -7.04 3.08 -3.88
C ARG A 299 -7.69 4.12 -2.97
N LEU A 300 -8.92 3.85 -2.53
CA LEU A 300 -9.66 4.75 -1.65
C LEU A 300 -8.89 5.04 -0.36
N PHE A 301 -8.44 4.00 0.35
CA PHE A 301 -7.67 4.18 1.58
C PHE A 301 -6.31 4.87 1.34
N GLY A 302 -5.63 4.56 0.23
CA GLY A 302 -4.42 5.26 -0.17
C GLY A 302 -4.64 6.75 -0.42
N ASP A 303 -5.71 7.13 -1.12
CA ASP A 303 -6.05 8.53 -1.37
C ASP A 303 -6.49 9.25 -0.07
N MET A 304 -7.17 8.57 0.85
CA MET A 304 -7.53 9.15 2.15
C MET A 304 -6.30 9.42 3.03
N LEU A 305 -5.34 8.48 3.08
CA LEU A 305 -4.09 8.65 3.84
C LEU A 305 -3.22 9.78 3.29
N ALA A 306 -3.37 10.14 2.01
CA ALA A 306 -2.65 11.26 1.40
C ALA A 306 -2.94 12.61 2.09
N PHE A 307 -4.11 12.76 2.71
CA PHE A 307 -4.50 13.98 3.43
C PHE A 307 -3.93 14.08 4.84
N VAL A 308 -3.48 12.96 5.42
CA VAL A 308 -2.81 12.96 6.73
C VAL A 308 -1.49 13.72 6.66
N GLY A 309 -0.80 13.68 5.51
CA GLY A 309 0.47 14.35 5.30
C GLY A 309 0.43 15.86 5.59
N PRO A 310 -0.35 16.64 4.81
CA PRO A 310 -0.54 18.07 5.05
C PRO A 310 -1.03 18.40 6.46
N TRP A 311 -1.95 17.59 7.00
CA TRP A 311 -2.48 17.78 8.35
C TRP A 311 -1.42 17.64 9.44
N CYS A 312 -0.55 16.61 9.36
CA CYS A 312 0.56 16.45 10.30
C CYS A 312 1.57 17.59 10.18
N VAL A 313 1.92 18.01 8.96
CA VAL A 313 2.90 19.09 8.73
C VAL A 313 2.43 20.39 9.38
N GLU A 314 1.16 20.75 9.23
CA GLU A 314 0.59 21.94 9.87
C GLU A 314 0.77 21.92 11.40
N HIS A 315 0.41 20.80 12.05
CA HIS A 315 0.49 20.68 13.51
C HIS A 315 1.92 20.57 14.03
N VAL A 316 2.83 19.94 13.27
CA VAL A 316 4.26 19.90 13.60
C VAL A 316 4.86 21.31 13.55
N VAL A 317 4.50 22.13 12.55
CA VAL A 317 4.94 23.52 12.46
C VAL A 317 4.38 24.35 13.61
N ALA A 318 3.09 24.18 13.95
CA ALA A 318 2.47 24.87 15.07
C ALA A 318 3.14 24.50 16.42
N TYR A 319 3.46 23.21 16.61
CA TYR A 319 4.18 22.72 17.78
C TYR A 319 5.59 23.35 17.87
N ALA A 320 6.35 23.32 16.77
CA ALA A 320 7.68 23.90 16.72
C ALA A 320 7.67 25.41 17.00
N TYR A 321 6.68 26.14 16.47
CA TYR A 321 6.52 27.56 16.74
C TYR A 321 6.24 27.84 18.23
N LYS A 322 5.37 27.05 18.86
CA LYS A 322 5.04 27.16 20.30
C LYS A 322 6.27 26.91 21.18
N GLU A 323 7.07 25.89 20.84
CA GLU A 323 8.31 25.56 21.56
C GLU A 323 9.40 26.62 21.41
N THR A 324 9.54 27.22 20.24
CA THR A 324 10.48 28.35 20.07
C THR A 324 10.04 29.55 20.90
N LYS A 325 8.75 29.90 20.85
CA LYS A 325 8.20 31.03 21.61
C LYS A 325 8.30 30.83 23.12
N SER A 326 8.16 29.60 23.63
CA SER A 326 8.32 29.32 25.07
C SER A 326 9.77 29.45 25.55
N ARG A 327 10.76 29.15 24.70
CA ARG A 327 12.19 29.34 24.99
C ARG A 327 12.63 30.80 24.94
N ASP A 328 12.00 31.62 24.09
CA ASP A 328 12.34 33.03 23.90
C ASP A 328 11.65 34.00 24.88
N LEU A 329 10.66 33.53 25.66
CA LEU A 329 9.98 34.35 26.68
C LEU A 329 10.75 34.36 28.01
N PRO A 330 11.16 35.54 28.54
CA PRO A 330 11.56 35.67 29.94
C PRO A 330 10.33 35.44 30.84
N VAL A 331 10.56 34.93 32.06
CA VAL A 331 9.59 34.76 33.16
C VAL A 331 8.49 35.84 33.16
N PRO A 332 7.20 35.49 33.28
CA PRO A 332 6.12 36.39 32.88
C PRO A 332 5.97 37.59 33.83
N SER A 333 6.06 38.80 33.27
CA SER A 333 5.25 39.92 33.72
C SER A 333 3.93 39.88 32.94
N LEU A 334 2.82 39.74 33.67
CA LEU A 334 1.48 39.90 33.12
C LEU A 334 1.41 41.24 32.36
N THR A 335 1.26 41.23 31.05
CA THR A 335 0.29 42.08 30.35
C THR A 335 0.14 41.73 28.86
N ASN A 336 -1.12 41.65 28.46
CA ASN A 336 -1.67 41.81 27.10
C ASN A 336 -1.42 40.70 26.09
N GLN A 337 -2.30 39.71 26.16
CA GLN A 337 -2.71 38.87 25.04
C GLN A 337 -3.67 39.66 24.14
N ASN A 338 -3.33 39.76 22.85
CA ASN A 338 -4.25 39.74 21.73
C ASN A 338 -3.41 39.65 20.44
N ALA A 339 -3.11 38.42 19.99
CA ALA A 339 -2.58 38.18 18.66
C ALA A 339 -3.23 36.91 18.10
N SER A 340 -4.29 37.11 17.30
CA SER A 340 -4.88 36.07 16.47
C SER A 340 -4.04 35.89 15.20
N LEU A 341 -3.33 34.77 15.08
CA LEU A 341 -2.67 34.36 13.84
C LEU A 341 -2.89 32.86 13.63
N TYR A 342 -3.35 32.49 12.43
CA TYR A 342 -3.66 31.11 11.99
C TYR A 342 -4.82 30.38 12.68
N GLY A 343 -5.94 31.05 12.96
CA GLY A 343 -7.21 30.38 13.28
C GLY A 343 -7.21 29.48 14.53
N TYR A 344 -6.16 29.54 15.35
CA TYR A 344 -6.07 28.86 16.63
C TYR A 344 -6.54 29.81 17.73
N GLN A 345 -7.60 29.43 18.43
CA GLN A 345 -8.16 30.19 19.53
C GLN A 345 -7.38 29.85 20.81
N ASP A 346 -6.58 30.80 21.30
CA ASP A 346 -5.74 30.64 22.49
C ASP A 346 -6.60 30.55 23.77
N ASN A 347 -6.73 29.35 24.33
CA ASN A 347 -7.08 29.16 25.75
C ASN A 347 -5.78 29.03 26.57
N LEU A 348 -4.94 30.07 26.54
CA LEU A 348 -3.62 30.07 27.18
C LEU A 348 -3.72 30.11 28.73
N SER A 349 -4.82 30.63 29.28
CA SER A 349 -5.03 30.79 30.73
C SER A 349 -5.25 29.48 31.47
N ASN A 350 -5.79 28.45 30.80
CA ASN A 350 -6.09 27.15 31.41
C ASN A 350 -4.87 26.21 31.43
N ASN A 351 -3.91 26.40 30.52
CA ASN A 351 -2.73 25.53 30.43
C ASN A 351 -1.65 25.91 31.46
N PHE A 352 -1.54 27.19 31.83
CA PHE A 352 -0.54 27.63 32.81
C PHE A 352 -0.95 27.29 34.26
N THR A 353 -2.25 27.33 34.56
CA THR A 353 -2.81 26.84 35.82
C THR A 353 -2.78 25.31 35.93
N PHE A 354 -2.84 24.60 34.80
CA PHE A 354 -2.62 23.14 34.74
C PHE A 354 -1.19 22.75 35.14
N ILE A 355 -0.16 23.41 34.58
CA ILE A 355 1.26 23.14 34.90
C ILE A 355 1.56 23.40 36.40
N LEU A 356 0.95 24.43 37.00
CA LEU A 356 1.10 24.73 38.42
C LEU A 356 0.34 23.77 39.34
N ASN A 357 -0.82 23.26 38.93
CA ASN A 357 -1.54 22.22 39.69
C ASN A 357 -0.91 20.83 39.57
N GLN A 358 -0.13 20.58 38.50
CA GLN A 358 0.58 19.33 38.25
C GLN A 358 1.79 19.13 39.18
N MET A 359 2.33 20.20 39.78
CA MET A 359 3.41 20.14 40.77
C MET A 359 2.97 19.66 42.16
N ASN A 360 1.67 19.45 42.40
CA ASN A 360 1.14 19.06 43.72
C ASN A 360 0.55 17.64 43.79
N SER A 361 0.72 16.80 42.76
CA SER A 361 0.19 15.43 42.81
C SER A 361 1.26 14.41 43.21
N THR A 362 1.03 13.73 44.33
CA THR A 362 1.77 12.56 44.83
C THR A 362 1.44 11.29 44.02
N GLN A 363 1.31 11.39 42.69
CA GLN A 363 1.10 10.23 41.83
C GLN A 363 2.45 9.64 41.39
N ILE A 364 2.55 8.31 41.48
CA ILE A 364 3.79 7.54 41.29
C ILE A 364 4.15 7.43 39.79
N ILE A 365 3.20 7.66 38.87
CA ILE A 365 3.35 7.52 37.41
C ILE A 365 2.52 8.62 36.72
N HIS A 366 3.11 9.35 35.77
CA HIS A 366 2.40 10.31 34.93
C HIS A 366 1.72 9.59 33.76
N TYR A 367 0.41 9.78 33.59
CA TYR A 367 -0.35 9.22 32.47
C TYR A 367 -0.66 10.31 31.45
N LEU A 368 -0.31 10.10 30.19
CA LEU A 368 -0.64 11.05 29.12
C LEU A 368 -2.09 10.95 28.68
N THR A 369 -2.71 12.10 28.47
CA THR A 369 -4.01 12.18 27.79
C THR A 369 -3.86 11.97 26.28
N VAL A 370 -4.94 11.53 25.63
CA VAL A 370 -4.94 11.35 24.15
C VAL A 370 -4.65 12.67 23.41
N SER A 371 -5.14 13.80 23.93
CA SER A 371 -4.88 15.12 23.35
C SER A 371 -3.42 15.53 23.46
N GLU A 372 -2.79 15.34 24.62
CA GLU A 372 -1.37 15.67 24.83
C GLU A 372 -0.48 14.82 23.93
N PHE A 373 -0.80 13.53 23.80
CA PHE A 373 -0.07 12.61 22.93
C PHE A 373 -0.09 13.06 21.47
N LEU A 374 -1.27 13.42 20.94
CA LEU A 374 -1.45 13.82 19.54
C LEU A 374 -0.99 15.26 19.24
N GLN A 375 -0.87 16.11 20.25
CA GLN A 375 -0.33 17.47 20.08
C GLN A 375 1.20 17.50 20.02
N ASN A 376 1.88 16.44 20.43
CA ASN A 376 3.34 16.39 20.41
C ASN A 376 3.89 16.30 18.99
N GLY A 377 4.78 17.23 18.62
CA GLY A 377 5.37 17.30 17.28
C GLY A 377 6.18 16.04 16.89
N TYR A 378 6.88 15.40 17.84
CA TYR A 378 7.67 14.19 17.54
C TYR A 378 6.76 13.00 17.20
N VAL A 379 5.65 12.85 17.92
CA VAL A 379 4.63 11.82 17.64
C VAL A 379 4.02 12.05 16.27
N LEU A 380 3.64 13.29 15.96
CA LEU A 380 3.07 13.64 14.64
C LEU A 380 4.04 13.35 13.50
N CYS A 381 5.35 13.55 13.68
CA CYS A 381 6.38 13.13 12.72
C CYS A 381 6.41 11.61 12.53
N GLY A 382 6.28 10.83 13.61
CA GLY A 382 6.18 9.37 13.55
C GLY A 382 4.92 8.90 12.82
N VAL A 383 3.77 9.51 13.13
CA VAL A 383 2.49 9.26 12.44
C VAL A 383 2.62 9.57 10.95
N LEU A 384 3.20 10.73 10.59
CA LEU A 384 3.47 11.12 9.21
C LEU A 384 4.29 10.06 8.47
N PHE A 385 5.38 9.59 9.07
CA PHE A 385 6.25 8.57 8.48
C PHE A 385 5.50 7.26 8.22
N ILE A 386 4.78 6.74 9.22
CA ILE A 386 4.04 5.49 9.13
C ILE A 386 2.91 5.60 8.10
N CYS A 387 2.09 6.66 8.18
CA CYS A 387 1.01 6.89 7.24
C CYS A 387 1.52 7.00 5.80
N THR A 388 2.67 7.64 5.57
CA THR A 388 3.29 7.74 4.24
C THR A 388 3.71 6.36 3.71
N ILE A 389 4.32 5.51 4.54
CA ILE A 389 4.69 4.14 4.13
C ILE A 389 3.46 3.31 3.77
N VAL A 390 2.41 3.37 4.60
CA VAL A 390 1.15 2.64 4.37
C VAL A 390 0.47 3.17 3.11
N GLN A 391 0.39 4.48 2.93
CA GLN A 391 -0.17 5.13 1.75
C GLN A 391 0.52 4.62 0.48
N LEU A 392 1.85 4.70 0.41
CA LEU A 392 2.61 4.29 -0.76
C LEU A 392 2.45 2.79 -1.03
N SER A 393 2.47 1.97 0.02
CA SER A 393 2.28 0.52 -0.08
C SER A 393 0.91 0.15 -0.65
N LEU A 394 -0.17 0.77 -0.16
CA LEU A 394 -1.54 0.54 -0.65
C LEU A 394 -1.70 0.94 -2.12
N LEU A 395 -1.16 2.11 -2.49
CA LEU A 395 -1.22 2.60 -3.88
C LEU A 395 -0.41 1.71 -4.84
N GLN A 396 0.80 1.29 -4.46
CA GLN A 396 1.61 0.38 -5.29
C GLN A 396 0.93 -0.98 -5.44
N TYR A 397 0.37 -1.53 -4.36
CA TYR A 397 -0.34 -2.80 -4.43
C TYR A 397 -1.62 -2.70 -5.28
N HIS A 398 -2.35 -1.57 -5.19
CA HIS A 398 -3.44 -1.25 -6.10
C HIS A 398 -3.00 -1.30 -7.58
N TYR A 399 -1.94 -0.58 -7.94
CA TYR A 399 -1.45 -0.57 -9.33
C TYR A 399 -1.06 -1.96 -9.80
N PHE A 400 -0.36 -2.72 -8.96
CA PHE A 400 0.03 -4.10 -9.28
C PHE A 400 -1.19 -4.98 -9.59
N LEU A 401 -2.23 -4.95 -8.75
CA LEU A 401 -3.45 -5.75 -8.96
C LEU A 401 -4.14 -5.39 -10.27
N VAL A 402 -4.31 -4.10 -10.54
CA VAL A 402 -5.00 -3.63 -11.75
C VAL A 402 -4.23 -3.98 -13.02
N ILE A 403 -2.90 -3.79 -13.01
CA ILE A 403 -2.03 -4.15 -14.14
C ILE A 403 -2.10 -5.66 -14.40
N ARG A 404 -2.02 -6.48 -13.36
CA ARG A 404 -2.10 -7.93 -13.49
C ARG A 404 -3.44 -8.39 -14.07
N GLU A 405 -4.57 -7.88 -13.58
CA GLU A 405 -5.88 -8.20 -14.16
C GLU A 405 -6.01 -7.71 -15.60
N GLY A 406 -5.47 -6.53 -15.92
CA GLY A 406 -5.41 -6.04 -17.30
C GLY A 406 -4.67 -7.01 -18.23
N ILE A 407 -3.52 -7.54 -17.80
CA ILE A 407 -2.73 -8.52 -18.58
C ILE A 407 -3.52 -9.82 -18.77
N ARG A 408 -4.20 -10.32 -17.74
CA ARG A 408 -5.05 -11.54 -17.83
C ARG A 408 -6.20 -11.35 -18.83
N VAL A 409 -6.83 -10.18 -18.82
CA VAL A 409 -7.88 -9.82 -19.80
C VAL A 409 -7.30 -9.79 -21.21
N LYS A 410 -6.15 -9.15 -21.40
CA LYS A 410 -5.46 -9.06 -22.70
C LYS A 410 -5.17 -10.44 -23.28
N THR A 411 -4.54 -11.33 -22.50
CA THR A 411 -4.16 -12.67 -22.98
C THR A 411 -5.38 -13.56 -23.25
N ALA A 412 -6.43 -13.44 -22.43
CA ALA A 412 -7.70 -14.13 -22.67
C ALA A 412 -8.37 -13.65 -23.98
N LEU A 413 -8.45 -12.33 -24.20
CA LEU A 413 -9.01 -11.76 -25.43
C LEU A 413 -8.21 -12.16 -26.66
N GLN A 414 -6.87 -12.12 -26.60
CA GLN A 414 -6.02 -12.61 -27.69
C GLN A 414 -6.33 -14.06 -28.05
N THR A 415 -6.51 -14.91 -27.05
CA THR A 415 -6.87 -16.33 -27.25
C THR A 415 -8.26 -16.48 -27.87
N ILE A 416 -9.25 -15.68 -27.43
CA ILE A 416 -10.60 -15.66 -28.01
C ILE A 416 -10.56 -15.24 -29.47
N ILE A 417 -9.87 -14.14 -29.78
CA ILE A 417 -9.76 -13.59 -31.14
C ILE A 417 -9.05 -14.58 -32.05
N TYR A 418 -7.95 -15.19 -31.60
CA TYR A 418 -7.22 -16.20 -32.36
C TYR A 418 -8.08 -17.44 -32.67
N LYS A 419 -8.77 -17.99 -31.66
CA LYS A 419 -9.71 -19.10 -31.89
C LYS A 419 -10.85 -18.70 -32.82
N LYS A 420 -11.36 -17.48 -32.69
CA LYS A 420 -12.41 -17.00 -33.59
C LYS A 420 -11.89 -16.88 -35.01
N SER A 421 -10.69 -16.36 -35.24
CA SER A 421 -10.12 -16.23 -36.59
C SER A 421 -9.97 -17.56 -37.32
N LEU A 422 -9.74 -18.66 -36.59
CA LEU A 422 -9.71 -20.02 -37.16
C LEU A 422 -11.08 -20.56 -37.60
N THR A 423 -12.17 -19.90 -37.21
CA THR A 423 -13.55 -20.35 -37.50
C THR A 423 -14.37 -19.33 -38.29
N ILE A 424 -13.77 -18.19 -38.69
CA ILE A 424 -14.44 -17.20 -39.53
C ILE A 424 -14.66 -17.80 -40.93
N SER A 425 -15.88 -17.66 -41.46
CA SER A 425 -16.19 -18.09 -42.83
C SER A 425 -15.34 -17.33 -43.86
N GLY A 426 -14.78 -18.07 -44.83
CA GLY A 426 -14.00 -17.50 -45.93
C GLY A 426 -14.77 -16.44 -46.73
N LEU A 427 -16.11 -16.51 -46.77
CA LEU A 427 -16.96 -15.52 -47.43
C LEU A 427 -16.87 -14.13 -46.78
N VAL A 428 -16.74 -14.07 -45.45
CA VAL A 428 -16.60 -12.81 -44.70
C VAL A 428 -15.24 -12.16 -44.97
N ILE A 429 -14.20 -12.98 -45.17
CA ILE A 429 -12.83 -12.55 -45.47
C ILE A 429 -12.74 -12.10 -46.94
N SER A 430 -13.24 -12.91 -47.87
CA SER A 430 -13.25 -12.61 -49.30
C SER A 430 -14.14 -11.42 -49.64
N GLY A 431 -15.26 -11.23 -48.93
CA GLY A 431 -16.15 -10.08 -49.08
C GLY A 431 -15.63 -8.78 -48.47
N GLY A 432 -14.37 -8.73 -47.99
CA GLY A 432 -13.71 -7.52 -47.50
C GLY A 432 -14.23 -6.97 -46.17
N LYS A 433 -15.26 -7.57 -45.56
CA LYS A 433 -15.83 -7.13 -44.27
C LYS A 433 -14.84 -7.29 -43.11
N MET A 434 -13.98 -8.30 -43.18
CA MET A 434 -12.88 -8.51 -42.23
C MET A 434 -11.59 -8.85 -42.98
N THR A 435 -10.55 -8.07 -42.78
CA THR A 435 -9.22 -8.33 -43.36
C THR A 435 -8.28 -8.99 -42.34
N ILE A 436 -7.24 -9.67 -42.82
CA ILE A 436 -6.16 -10.20 -41.96
C ILE A 436 -5.54 -9.08 -41.13
N GLY A 437 -5.35 -7.89 -41.74
CA GLY A 437 -4.88 -6.70 -41.04
C GLY A 437 -5.80 -6.26 -39.89
N SER A 438 -7.12 -6.25 -40.11
CA SER A 438 -8.10 -5.93 -39.07
C SER A 438 -8.07 -6.93 -37.91
N ILE A 439 -7.94 -8.24 -38.20
CA ILE A 439 -7.82 -9.28 -37.16
C ILE A 439 -6.53 -9.09 -36.35
N MET A 440 -5.41 -8.83 -37.02
CA MET A 440 -4.13 -8.54 -36.36
C MET A 440 -4.21 -7.28 -35.49
N ASN A 441 -4.91 -6.25 -35.96
CA ASN A 441 -5.15 -5.02 -35.18
C ASN A 441 -5.96 -5.32 -33.91
N HIS A 442 -7.06 -6.07 -34.02
CA HIS A 442 -7.86 -6.48 -32.86
C HIS A 442 -7.03 -7.27 -31.85
N MET A 443 -6.19 -8.20 -32.32
CA MET A 443 -5.38 -9.06 -31.48
C MET A 443 -4.24 -8.31 -30.77
N THR A 444 -3.64 -7.30 -31.41
CA THR A 444 -2.45 -6.62 -30.89
C THR A 444 -2.76 -5.27 -30.25
N LEU A 445 -3.37 -4.35 -30.98
CA LEU A 445 -3.60 -2.97 -30.54
C LEU A 445 -4.85 -2.84 -29.68
N ASP A 446 -5.98 -3.41 -30.09
CA ASP A 446 -7.23 -3.21 -29.34
C ASP A 446 -7.20 -3.93 -27.99
N THR A 447 -6.64 -5.14 -27.91
CA THR A 447 -6.43 -5.83 -26.62
C THR A 447 -5.47 -5.07 -25.70
N LEU A 448 -4.46 -4.40 -26.25
CA LEU A 448 -3.54 -3.55 -25.49
C LEU A 448 -4.26 -2.32 -24.93
N PHE A 449 -5.13 -1.67 -25.70
CA PHE A 449 -5.92 -0.55 -25.20
C PHE A 449 -6.91 -0.97 -24.13
N ILE A 450 -7.52 -2.16 -24.24
CA ILE A 450 -8.38 -2.71 -23.19
C ILE A 450 -7.58 -2.98 -21.91
N MET A 451 -6.35 -3.52 -22.02
CA MET A 451 -5.45 -3.66 -20.87
C MET A 451 -5.19 -2.30 -20.20
N MET A 452 -4.90 -1.26 -20.98
CA MET A 452 -4.67 0.10 -20.47
C MET A 452 -5.94 0.72 -19.87
N LEU A 453 -7.13 0.38 -20.35
CA LEU A 453 -8.39 0.86 -19.78
C LEU A 453 -8.56 0.37 -18.33
N PHE A 454 -8.17 -0.87 -18.04
CA PHE A 454 -8.20 -1.40 -16.67
C PHE A 454 -7.32 -0.54 -15.75
N PHE A 455 -6.13 -0.14 -16.20
CA PHE A 455 -5.23 0.76 -15.47
C PHE A 455 -5.87 2.11 -15.11
N LEU A 456 -6.69 2.66 -16.01
CA LEU A 456 -7.35 3.95 -15.80
C LEU A 456 -8.71 3.85 -15.09
N PHE A 457 -9.26 2.65 -14.93
CA PHE A 457 -10.62 2.45 -14.44
C PHE A 457 -10.89 3.13 -13.10
N HIS A 458 -9.97 2.96 -12.14
CA HIS A 458 -10.16 3.55 -10.81
C HIS A 458 -9.89 5.05 -10.75
N TYR A 459 -9.12 5.61 -11.69
CA TYR A 459 -8.91 7.06 -11.78
C TYR A 459 -10.21 7.82 -12.06
N ILE A 460 -11.15 7.21 -12.80
CA ILE A 460 -12.41 7.85 -13.21
C ILE A 460 -13.22 8.33 -12.00
N TRP A 461 -13.27 7.56 -10.92
CA TRP A 461 -14.02 7.91 -9.70
C TRP A 461 -13.13 8.41 -8.57
N ALA A 462 -11.88 7.93 -8.47
CA ALA A 462 -10.98 8.31 -7.39
C ALA A 462 -10.49 9.76 -7.53
N ALA A 463 -10.16 10.21 -8.74
CA ALA A 463 -9.65 11.57 -8.95
C ALA A 463 -10.69 12.66 -8.61
N PRO A 464 -11.96 12.58 -9.06
CA PRO A 464 -12.99 13.55 -8.64
C PRO A 464 -13.22 13.55 -7.13
N LEU A 465 -13.27 12.36 -6.50
CA LEU A 465 -13.42 12.23 -5.06
C LEU A 465 -12.25 12.89 -4.30
N GLN A 466 -11.02 12.64 -4.75
CA GLN A 466 -9.82 13.23 -4.17
C GLN A 466 -9.83 14.75 -4.27
N VAL A 467 -10.17 15.31 -5.43
CA VAL A 467 -10.28 16.77 -5.62
C VAL A 467 -11.37 17.36 -4.72
N MET A 468 -12.53 16.70 -4.62
CA MET A 468 -13.63 17.17 -3.77
C MET A 468 -13.21 17.22 -2.29
N VAL A 469 -12.61 16.15 -1.77
CA VAL A 469 -12.12 16.12 -0.37
C VAL A 469 -11.04 17.17 -0.14
N ALA A 470 -10.12 17.36 -1.09
CA ALA A 470 -9.09 18.39 -1.00
C ALA A 470 -9.69 19.81 -0.88
N ILE A 471 -10.67 20.15 -1.72
CA ILE A 471 -11.33 21.47 -1.67
C ILE A 471 -12.07 21.66 -0.35
N ILE A 472 -12.76 20.64 0.16
CA ILE A 472 -13.47 20.70 1.44
C ILE A 472 -12.47 20.94 2.59
N LEU A 473 -11.37 20.18 2.64
CA LEU A 473 -10.35 20.34 3.69
C LEU A 473 -9.67 21.71 3.61
N LEU A 474 -9.36 22.20 2.41
CA LEU A 474 -8.79 23.53 2.21
C LEU A 474 -9.76 24.64 2.63
N TYR A 475 -11.06 24.49 2.36
CA TYR A 475 -12.08 25.44 2.80
C TYR A 475 -12.14 25.53 4.33
N PHE A 476 -12.07 24.40 5.04
CA PHE A 476 -12.04 24.41 6.51
C PHE A 476 -10.79 25.08 7.09
N LYS A 477 -9.68 25.14 6.34
CA LYS A 477 -8.41 25.72 6.80
C LYS A 477 -8.21 27.18 6.42
N LEU A 478 -8.55 27.56 5.19
CA LEU A 478 -8.28 28.89 4.63
C LEU A 478 -9.56 29.69 4.34
N GLY A 479 -10.74 29.11 4.58
CA GLY A 479 -12.02 29.75 4.32
C GLY A 479 -12.27 30.00 2.83
N VAL A 480 -12.84 31.17 2.50
CA VAL A 480 -13.27 31.52 1.14
C VAL A 480 -12.09 31.64 0.17
N SER A 481 -10.90 32.03 0.64
CA SER A 481 -9.71 32.15 -0.21
C SER A 481 -9.35 30.83 -0.90
N ALA A 482 -9.47 29.69 -0.21
CA ALA A 482 -9.26 28.37 -0.81
C ALA A 482 -10.22 28.06 -1.97
N VAL A 483 -11.46 28.56 -1.91
CA VAL A 483 -12.46 28.35 -2.98
C VAL A 483 -12.08 29.15 -4.21
N ILE A 484 -11.53 30.35 -4.05
CA ILE A 484 -11.05 31.18 -5.15
C ILE A 484 -9.86 30.49 -5.84
N GLY A 485 -8.89 29.99 -5.07
CA GLY A 485 -7.77 29.20 -5.58
C GLY A 485 -8.24 27.93 -6.31
N ALA A 486 -9.15 27.15 -5.72
CA ALA A 486 -9.72 25.95 -6.33
C ALA A 486 -10.47 26.24 -7.65
N SER A 487 -11.16 27.38 -7.73
CA SER A 487 -11.89 27.80 -8.93
C SER A 487 -10.95 28.00 -10.13
N ILE A 488 -9.71 28.47 -9.90
CA ILE A 488 -8.70 28.60 -10.97
C ILE A 488 -8.36 27.23 -11.57
N PHE A 489 -8.17 26.20 -10.75
CA PHE A 489 -7.91 24.84 -11.25
C PHE A 489 -9.06 24.31 -12.09
N ILE A 490 -10.30 24.50 -11.65
CA ILE A 490 -11.50 24.06 -12.37
C ILE A 490 -11.64 24.81 -13.69
N LEU A 491 -11.45 26.13 -13.70
CA LEU A 491 -11.50 26.95 -14.91
C LEU A 491 -10.36 26.65 -15.88
N ALA A 492 -9.21 26.21 -15.38
CA ALA A 492 -8.07 25.85 -16.22
C ALA A 492 -8.18 24.45 -16.83
N ALA A 493 -9.00 23.55 -16.29
CA ALA A 493 -9.19 22.20 -16.82
C ALA A 493 -9.75 22.18 -18.26
N PRO A 494 -10.78 22.96 -18.64
CA PRO A 494 -11.22 23.09 -20.04
C PRO A 494 -10.11 23.57 -20.99
N LEU A 495 -9.27 24.50 -20.53
CA LEU A 495 -8.13 25.00 -21.31
C LEU A 495 -7.09 23.89 -21.55
N GLN A 496 -6.71 23.16 -20.50
CA GLN A 496 -5.82 22.00 -20.62
C GLN A 496 -6.39 20.92 -21.52
N TYR A 497 -7.69 20.64 -21.42
CA TYR A 497 -8.39 19.70 -22.30
C TYR A 497 -8.36 20.15 -23.77
N TYR A 498 -8.61 21.44 -24.05
CA TYR A 498 -8.54 21.99 -25.40
C TYR A 498 -7.13 21.86 -25.99
N ILE A 499 -6.10 22.23 -25.23
CA ILE A 499 -4.69 22.09 -25.64
C ILE A 499 -4.36 20.62 -25.93
N ALA A 500 -4.77 19.70 -25.04
CA ALA A 500 -4.56 18.26 -25.22
C ALA A 500 -5.27 17.72 -26.47
N ARG A 501 -6.50 18.19 -26.75
CA ARG A 501 -7.24 17.82 -27.97
C ARG A 501 -6.50 18.30 -29.22
N GLN A 502 -6.01 19.53 -29.24
CA GLN A 502 -5.24 20.05 -30.37
C GLN A 502 -3.93 19.29 -30.56
N MET A 503 -3.21 19.00 -29.47
CA MET A 503 -2.03 18.15 -29.49
C MET A 503 -2.33 16.78 -30.11
N SER A 504 -3.43 16.13 -29.72
CA SER A 504 -3.88 14.86 -30.31
C SER A 504 -4.18 14.98 -31.81
N VAL A 505 -4.84 16.06 -32.24
CA VAL A 505 -5.12 16.33 -33.66
C VAL A 505 -3.82 16.53 -34.46
N GLN A 506 -2.84 17.25 -33.94
CA GLN A 506 -1.53 17.37 -34.60
C GLN A 506 -0.80 16.03 -34.64
N GLN A 507 -0.84 15.25 -33.55
CA GLN A 507 -0.23 13.92 -33.50
C GLN A 507 -0.80 12.98 -34.58
N LYS A 508 -2.12 13.06 -34.85
CA LYS A 508 -2.74 12.32 -35.97
C LYS A 508 -2.18 12.75 -37.33
N LYS A 509 -1.99 14.05 -37.55
CA LYS A 509 -1.38 14.58 -38.80
C LYS A 509 0.08 14.14 -38.93
N VAL A 510 0.83 14.13 -37.84
CA VAL A 510 2.21 13.61 -37.79
C VAL A 510 2.22 12.15 -38.23
N MET A 511 1.37 11.30 -37.65
CA MET A 511 1.29 9.87 -38.02
C MET A 511 0.94 9.69 -39.49
N SER A 512 -0.07 10.40 -40.00
CA SER A 512 -0.46 10.30 -41.43
C SER A 512 0.65 10.75 -42.39
N ASN A 513 1.36 11.83 -42.09
CA ASN A 513 2.49 12.29 -42.91
C ASN A 513 3.70 11.35 -42.80
N ALA A 514 3.96 10.79 -41.61
CA ALA A 514 5.01 9.81 -41.39
C ALA A 514 4.74 8.51 -42.14
N ASP A 515 3.49 8.02 -42.16
CA ASP A 515 3.09 6.84 -42.94
C ASP A 515 3.34 7.03 -44.43
N ASN A 516 2.98 8.21 -44.97
CA ASN A 516 3.27 8.56 -46.36
C ASN A 516 4.77 8.56 -46.67
N ARG A 517 5.62 9.07 -45.75
CA ARG A 517 7.08 9.03 -45.89
C ARG A 517 7.60 7.60 -45.82
N VAL A 518 7.18 6.81 -44.83
CA VAL A 518 7.62 5.42 -44.64
C VAL A 518 7.26 4.57 -45.86
N LYS A 519 6.05 4.76 -46.42
CA LYS A 519 5.64 4.12 -47.68
C LYS A 519 6.60 4.43 -48.83
N LYS A 520 6.90 5.72 -49.08
CA LYS A 520 7.85 6.14 -50.12
C LYS A 520 9.26 5.59 -49.87
N CYS A 521 9.73 5.59 -48.62
CA CYS A 521 11.00 4.98 -48.26
C CYS A 521 11.02 3.47 -48.57
N ASN A 522 9.94 2.76 -48.26
CA ASN A 522 9.84 1.32 -48.53
C ASN A 522 9.87 1.01 -50.04
N GLU A 523 9.11 1.76 -50.85
CA GLU A 523 9.12 1.64 -52.32
C GLU A 523 10.54 1.84 -52.90
N MET A 524 11.28 2.82 -52.38
CA MET A 524 12.66 3.08 -52.80
C MET A 524 13.63 1.99 -52.34
N ILE A 525 13.51 1.48 -51.11
CA ILE A 525 14.36 0.38 -50.59
C ILE A 525 14.13 -0.89 -51.40
N GLN A 526 12.87 -1.22 -51.72
CA GLN A 526 12.54 -2.36 -52.58
C GLN A 526 13.13 -2.24 -53.98
N SER A 527 13.28 -1.00 -54.48
CA SER A 527 13.82 -0.69 -55.82
C SER A 527 15.30 -0.28 -55.82
N MET A 528 16.05 -0.55 -54.73
CA MET A 528 17.39 0.04 -54.51
C MET A 528 18.39 -0.29 -55.61
N ARG A 529 18.34 -1.51 -56.17
CA ARG A 529 19.25 -1.94 -57.25
C ARG A 529 19.08 -1.07 -58.51
N VAL A 530 17.85 -0.77 -58.90
CA VAL A 530 17.54 0.07 -60.07
C VAL A 530 17.97 1.52 -59.81
N ILE A 531 17.69 2.04 -58.62
CA ILE A 531 18.05 3.41 -58.23
C ILE A 531 19.58 3.62 -58.31
N LYS A 532 20.36 2.64 -57.85
CA LYS A 532 21.84 2.65 -57.90
C LYS A 532 22.37 2.56 -59.33
N LEU A 533 21.83 1.65 -60.14
CA LEU A 533 22.22 1.49 -61.55
C LEU A 533 22.00 2.76 -62.38
N LEU A 534 20.94 3.52 -62.07
CA LEU A 534 20.59 4.76 -62.76
C LEU A 534 21.15 6.02 -62.10
N ALA A 535 21.91 5.89 -61.01
CA ALA A 535 22.38 7.01 -60.18
C ALA A 535 21.25 7.99 -59.74
N TRP A 536 20.04 7.48 -59.53
CA TRP A 536 18.84 8.28 -59.18
C TRP A 536 18.75 8.66 -57.70
N GLU A 537 19.78 8.37 -56.92
CA GLU A 537 19.81 8.56 -55.46
C GLU A 537 19.42 9.97 -55.02
N LYS A 538 19.97 10.99 -55.68
CA LYS A 538 19.68 12.40 -55.35
C LYS A 538 18.22 12.77 -55.62
N ILE A 539 17.60 12.20 -56.65
CA ILE A 539 16.20 12.44 -57.02
C ILE A 539 15.27 11.78 -55.99
N CYS A 540 15.55 10.52 -55.65
CA CYS A 540 14.85 9.79 -54.61
C CYS A 540 14.96 10.49 -53.24
N GLN A 541 16.17 10.94 -52.87
CA GLN A 541 16.41 11.72 -51.65
C GLN A 541 15.58 13.00 -51.61
N LYS A 542 15.53 13.76 -52.72
CA LYS A 542 14.73 14.99 -52.82
C LYS A 542 13.24 14.69 -52.61
N THR A 543 12.74 13.58 -53.16
CA THR A 543 11.35 13.15 -53.01
C THR A 543 11.01 12.78 -51.56
N ILE A 544 11.90 12.06 -50.86
CA ILE A 544 11.74 11.78 -49.42
C ILE A 544 11.76 13.09 -48.62
N ASN A 545 12.71 13.98 -48.89
CA ASN A 545 12.83 15.26 -48.19
C ASN A 545 11.59 16.15 -48.37
N GLN A 546 10.98 16.14 -49.56
CA GLN A 546 9.71 16.83 -49.78
C GLN A 546 8.57 16.25 -48.93
N SER A 547 8.49 14.92 -48.78
CA SER A 547 7.50 14.29 -47.90
C SER A 547 7.73 14.59 -46.41
N ARG A 548 8.98 14.84 -46.01
CA ARG A 548 9.36 15.17 -44.63
C ARG A 548 8.98 16.59 -44.21
N LYS A 549 8.87 17.56 -45.13
CA LYS A 549 8.51 18.96 -44.80
C LYS A 549 7.17 19.10 -44.04
N PRO A 550 6.03 18.56 -44.54
CA PRO A 550 4.76 18.64 -43.83
C PRO A 550 4.75 17.85 -42.51
N GLU A 551 5.50 16.74 -42.43
CA GLU A 551 5.72 15.97 -41.20
C GLU A 551 6.41 16.84 -40.14
N LEU A 552 7.54 17.50 -40.49
CA LEU A 552 8.28 18.39 -39.59
C LEU A 552 7.44 19.57 -39.09
N TRP A 553 6.61 20.15 -39.96
CA TRP A 553 5.75 21.25 -39.55
C TRP A 553 4.62 20.80 -38.61
N ALA A 554 4.04 19.62 -38.84
CA ALA A 554 3.07 19.03 -37.92
C ALA A 554 3.72 18.68 -36.57
N LEU A 555 4.96 18.17 -36.58
CA LEU A 555 5.76 17.91 -35.38
C LEU A 555 6.06 19.19 -34.61
N PHE A 556 6.45 20.26 -35.30
CA PHE A 556 6.68 21.57 -34.68
C PHE A 556 5.41 22.07 -33.98
N ARG A 557 4.26 22.02 -34.65
CA ARG A 557 2.98 22.40 -34.04
C ARG A 557 2.63 21.52 -32.83
N ALA A 558 2.81 20.21 -32.92
CA ALA A 558 2.58 19.31 -31.80
C ALA A 558 3.49 19.64 -30.61
N ALA A 559 4.77 19.94 -30.85
CA ALA A 559 5.72 20.37 -29.83
C ALA A 559 5.30 21.69 -29.18
N VAL A 560 4.84 22.67 -29.95
CA VAL A 560 4.31 23.95 -29.43
C VAL A 560 3.13 23.69 -28.49
N PHE A 561 2.14 22.88 -28.88
CA PHE A 561 1.03 22.53 -27.98
C PHE A 561 1.49 21.78 -26.73
N ARG A 562 2.49 20.91 -26.84
CA ARG A 562 3.08 20.20 -25.69
C ARG A 562 3.75 21.17 -24.71
N ILE A 563 4.46 22.18 -25.22
CA ILE A 563 5.06 23.23 -24.39
C ILE A 563 3.96 23.99 -23.64
N PHE A 564 2.90 24.42 -24.33
CA PHE A 564 1.77 25.09 -23.68
C PHE A 564 1.08 24.21 -22.63
N PHE A 565 0.93 22.91 -22.90
CA PHE A 565 0.36 21.96 -21.94
C PHE A 565 1.22 21.85 -20.67
N ASN A 566 2.53 21.68 -20.82
CA ASN A 566 3.47 21.63 -19.70
C ASN A 566 3.52 22.94 -18.92
N PHE A 567 3.55 24.08 -19.63
CA PHE A 567 3.53 25.41 -19.04
C PHE A 567 2.28 25.60 -18.19
N ALA A 568 1.10 25.27 -18.73
CA ALA A 568 -0.15 25.32 -17.98
C ALA A 568 -0.08 24.44 -16.72
N GLY A 569 0.46 23.22 -16.83
CA GLY A 569 0.63 22.30 -15.70
C GLY A 569 1.48 22.85 -14.54
N VAL A 570 2.47 23.70 -14.83
CA VAL A 570 3.32 24.35 -13.80
C VAL A 570 2.76 25.69 -13.33
N ALA A 571 2.21 26.49 -14.25
CA ALA A 571 1.74 27.85 -13.95
C ALA A 571 0.42 27.86 -13.17
N ILE A 572 -0.51 26.92 -13.44
CA ILE A 572 -1.82 26.88 -12.77
C ILE A 572 -1.67 26.71 -11.25
N PRO A 573 -0.87 25.77 -10.71
CA PRO A 573 -0.64 25.67 -9.27
C PRO A 573 -0.08 26.95 -8.65
N ILE A 574 0.90 27.60 -9.32
CA ILE A 574 1.53 28.82 -8.82
C ILE A 574 0.50 29.94 -8.69
N LEU A 575 -0.31 30.16 -9.73
CA LEU A 575 -1.40 31.14 -9.70
C LEU A 575 -2.42 30.84 -8.60
N GLY A 576 -2.75 29.56 -8.42
CA GLY A 576 -3.67 29.12 -7.36
C GLY A 576 -3.13 29.36 -5.95
N THR A 577 -1.81 29.30 -5.73
CA THR A 577 -1.18 29.56 -4.42
C THR A 577 -0.94 31.04 -4.10
N MET A 578 -0.97 31.92 -5.10
CA MET A 578 -0.75 33.37 -4.90
C MET A 578 -1.99 34.12 -4.42
N ILE A 579 -3.17 33.49 -4.47
CA ILE A 579 -4.47 34.00 -4.01
C ILE A 579 -4.81 33.33 -2.69
#